data_AF-A0A1R1B7C3-F1
#
_entry.id   AF-A0A1R1B7C3-F1
#
_cell.length_a   1.000
_cell.length_b   1.000
_cell.length_c   1.000
_cell.angle_alpha   90.00
_cell.angle_beta   90.00
_cell.angle_gamma   90.00
#
_symmetry.space_group_name_H-M   'P 1'
#
loop_
_entity.id
_entity.type
_entity.pdbx_description
1 polymer ?
#
loop_
_entity_poly.entity_id
_entity_poly.type
_entity_poly.pdbx_seq_one_letter_code
_entity_poly.pdbx_strand_id
1 'polypeptide(L)'
;MSVFHFFKKLFRKRWRRWRRAIWPCAILLIAGIMIWTGQNIKDQMHKLLTAASDETPLAVETMHYLQIADDKLEERRQDQREFMQKLNTSKGKKHVHVRITYVCGIEEQDMGKLTADGIYELMNKNPLWQGRLDNKGVVWLEHTVSDLSPTCKRQAYMSIDSKGNLTLFDGPPEEEKVMRTFFQLDVGSMESSLPKDVIKQLEEGIRIQDMEEYNSVLSTFSDYARDMAENVMNPTP
;
A
#
# COMPACT_ATOMS: atom_id res chain seq x y z
N MET A 1 -19.50 15.21 6.15
CA MET A 1 -18.73 16.45 6.40
C MET A 1 -17.52 16.11 7.26
N SER A 2 -16.32 16.39 6.74
CA SER A 2 -15.02 15.81 7.14
C SER A 2 -14.57 16.09 8.60
N VAL A 3 -14.10 15.03 9.27
CA VAL A 3 -13.59 14.94 10.66
C VAL A 3 -12.27 15.73 10.88
N PHE A 4 -11.67 16.23 9.80
CA PHE A 4 -10.42 17.02 9.83
C PHE A 4 -10.56 18.37 10.55
N HIS A 5 -11.78 18.85 10.79
CA HIS A 5 -12.00 20.16 11.42
C HIS A 5 -11.81 20.19 12.95
N PHE A 6 -11.83 19.04 13.63
CA PHE A 6 -11.79 19.01 15.09
C PHE A 6 -10.38 19.25 15.66
N PHE A 7 -9.35 18.59 15.11
CA PHE A 7 -7.96 18.75 15.55
C PHE A 7 -7.38 20.15 15.26
N LYS A 8 -7.81 20.81 14.18
CA LYS A 8 -7.30 22.12 13.75
C LYS A 8 -7.74 23.31 14.63
N LYS A 9 -8.69 23.10 15.56
CA LYS A 9 -9.28 24.15 16.42
C LYS A 9 -8.58 24.29 17.78
N LEU A 10 -7.88 23.24 18.25
CA LEU A 10 -7.16 23.25 19.52
C LEU A 10 -5.80 23.96 19.42
N PHE A 11 -5.06 23.77 18.32
CA PHE A 11 -3.73 24.37 18.14
C PHE A 11 -3.73 25.89 17.86
N ARG A 12 -4.86 26.44 17.40
CA ARG A 12 -4.93 27.84 16.90
C ARG A 12 -5.13 28.91 17.97
N LYS A 13 -5.50 28.57 19.22
CA LYS A 13 -5.75 29.56 20.29
C LYS A 13 -4.50 29.99 21.06
N ARG A 14 -3.45 29.16 21.11
CA ARG A 14 -2.22 29.44 21.89
C ARG A 14 -1.16 30.22 21.10
N TRP A 15 -1.19 30.16 19.77
CA TRP A 15 -0.15 30.71 18.89
C TRP A 15 -0.21 32.24 18.69
N ARG A 16 -1.40 32.87 18.75
CA ARG A 16 -1.55 34.28 18.29
C ARG A 16 -0.88 35.32 19.20
N ARG A 17 -0.65 35.04 20.48
CA ARG A 17 -0.09 36.04 21.43
C ARG A 17 1.44 36.11 21.44
N TRP A 18 2.14 35.05 21.04
CA TRP A 18 3.61 35.00 21.10
C TRP A 18 4.28 35.46 19.80
N ARG A 19 3.51 35.67 18.72
CA ARG A 19 4.02 35.90 17.36
C ARG A 19 4.68 37.27 17.14
N ARG A 20 4.42 38.28 17.98
CA ARG A 20 4.91 39.66 17.76
C ARG A 20 6.18 40.03 18.55
N ALA A 21 6.52 39.28 19.60
CA ALA A 21 7.71 39.53 20.42
C ALA A 21 8.90 38.61 20.09
N ILE A 22 8.64 37.46 19.43
CA ILE A 22 9.70 36.49 19.10
C ILE A 22 10.53 36.92 17.88
N TRP A 23 9.94 37.66 16.94
CA TRP A 23 10.56 37.96 15.65
C TRP A 23 11.89 38.74 15.73
N PRO A 24 12.06 39.78 16.56
CA PRO A 24 13.34 40.50 16.61
C PRO A 24 14.44 39.73 17.36
N CYS A 25 14.10 38.98 18.42
CA CYS A 25 15.07 38.16 19.17
C CYS A 25 15.50 36.91 18.38
N ALA A 26 14.60 36.32 17.60
CA ALA A 26 14.90 35.15 16.78
C ALA A 26 15.90 35.49 15.66
N ILE A 27 15.79 36.65 15.01
CA ILE A 27 16.67 37.03 13.89
C ILE A 27 18.13 37.20 14.34
N LEU A 28 18.36 37.83 15.50
CA LEU A 28 19.72 38.03 16.03
C LEU A 28 20.36 36.72 16.52
N LEU A 29 19.57 35.80 17.11
CA LEU A 29 20.07 34.47 17.46
C LEU A 29 20.37 33.62 16.21
N ILE A 30 19.54 33.69 15.17
CA ILE A 30 19.76 32.94 13.92
C ILE A 30 21.04 33.40 13.20
N ALA A 31 21.34 34.70 13.18
CA ALA A 31 22.57 35.21 12.56
C ALA A 31 23.84 34.77 13.31
N GLY A 32 23.82 34.78 14.65
CA GLY A 32 24.92 34.27 15.47
C GLY A 32 25.13 32.76 15.31
N ILE A 33 24.04 31.99 15.22
CA ILE A 33 24.09 30.54 15.00
C ILE A 33 24.63 30.23 13.61
N MET A 34 24.22 30.93 12.55
CA MET A 34 24.72 30.68 11.19
C MET A 34 26.25 30.86 11.05
N ILE A 35 26.80 31.89 11.69
CA ILE A 35 28.25 32.16 11.65
C ILE A 35 29.02 31.09 12.43
N TRP A 36 28.47 30.62 13.55
CA TRP A 36 29.11 29.58 14.37
C TRP A 36 28.96 28.17 13.76
N THR A 37 27.84 27.86 13.11
CA THR A 37 27.63 26.58 12.41
C THR A 37 28.48 26.47 11.14
N GLY A 38 28.74 27.59 10.44
CA GLY A 38 29.46 27.58 9.16
C GLY A 38 30.90 27.05 9.24
N GLN A 39 31.58 27.21 10.37
CA GLN A 39 32.94 26.68 10.57
C GLN A 39 32.95 25.23 11.09
N ASN A 40 31.89 24.77 11.75
CA ASN A 40 31.82 23.41 12.33
C ASN A 40 31.20 22.37 11.36
N ILE A 41 30.50 22.80 10.30
CA ILE A 41 29.85 21.91 9.31
C ILE A 41 30.87 21.13 8.47
N LYS A 42 32.04 21.71 8.14
CA LYS A 42 33.06 21.04 7.32
C LYS A 42 33.69 19.84 8.05
N ASP A 43 33.99 20.01 9.33
CA ASP A 43 34.58 18.94 10.14
C ASP A 43 33.54 17.87 10.54
N GLN A 44 32.28 18.28 10.72
CA GLN A 44 31.15 17.37 10.93
C GLN A 44 30.80 16.57 9.67
N MET A 45 30.88 17.15 8.46
CA MET A 45 30.65 16.42 7.20
C MET A 45 31.67 15.32 6.99
N HIS A 46 32.96 15.58 7.23
CA HIS A 46 33.97 14.53 7.17
C HIS A 46 33.69 13.45 8.22
N LYS A 47 33.41 13.82 9.48
CA LYS A 47 33.05 12.83 10.51
C LYS A 47 31.77 12.05 10.22
N LEU A 48 30.73 12.64 9.61
CA LEU A 48 29.49 11.94 9.29
C LEU A 48 29.65 11.00 8.09
N LEU A 49 30.50 11.34 7.12
CA LEU A 49 30.82 10.47 5.99
C LEU A 49 31.75 9.32 6.38
N THR A 50 32.71 9.54 7.29
CA THR A 50 33.58 8.45 7.81
C THR A 50 33.01 7.70 9.02
N ALA A 51 32.06 8.26 9.79
CA ALA A 51 31.37 7.54 10.87
C ALA A 51 30.17 6.72 10.34
N ALA A 52 29.53 7.14 9.24
CA ALA A 52 28.56 6.30 8.54
C ALA A 52 29.19 5.02 7.97
N SER A 53 30.50 5.02 7.72
CA SER A 53 31.22 3.81 7.31
C SER A 53 31.64 2.89 8.45
N ASP A 54 31.67 3.36 9.71
CA ASP A 54 32.25 2.57 10.81
C ASP A 54 31.24 2.12 11.88
N GLU A 55 30.16 2.86 12.15
CA GLU A 55 29.17 2.43 13.15
C GLU A 55 27.74 2.93 12.86
N THR A 56 26.91 2.17 12.11
CA THR A 56 25.45 2.10 12.35
C THR A 56 24.81 0.85 11.71
N PRO A 57 23.90 0.14 12.41
CA PRO A 57 23.07 -0.92 11.81
C PRO A 57 22.07 -0.38 10.77
N LEU A 58 21.63 0.88 10.91
CA LEU A 58 20.66 1.53 10.01
C LEU A 58 21.19 1.81 8.59
N ALA A 59 22.47 2.15 8.43
CA ALA A 59 23.06 2.35 7.10
C ALA A 59 23.23 1.01 6.35
N VAL A 60 23.61 -0.05 7.07
CA VAL A 60 23.68 -1.42 6.52
C VAL A 60 22.30 -1.93 6.13
N GLU A 61 21.27 -1.71 6.97
CA GLU A 61 19.89 -2.04 6.63
C GLU A 61 19.42 -1.29 5.38
N THR A 62 19.65 0.02 5.30
CA THR A 62 19.25 0.82 4.13
C THR A 62 19.96 0.35 2.85
N MET A 63 21.26 0.06 2.92
CA MET A 63 22.02 -0.49 1.79
C MET A 63 21.52 -1.88 1.38
N HIS A 64 21.21 -2.74 2.34
CA HIS A 64 20.65 -4.06 2.08
C HIS A 64 19.26 -3.97 1.42
N TYR A 65 18.39 -3.04 1.87
CA TYR A 65 17.10 -2.78 1.20
C TYR A 65 17.27 -2.30 -0.25
N LEU A 66 18.26 -1.44 -0.51
CA LEU A 66 18.56 -0.97 -1.86
C LEU A 66 19.09 -2.10 -2.74
N GLN A 67 19.97 -2.97 -2.21
CA GLN A 67 20.48 -4.15 -2.91
C GLN A 67 19.34 -5.11 -3.27
N ILE A 68 18.47 -5.45 -2.32
CA ILE A 68 17.30 -6.31 -2.58
C ILE A 68 16.40 -5.71 -3.67
N ALA A 69 16.20 -4.38 -3.64
CA ALA A 69 15.37 -3.72 -4.64
C ALA A 69 15.99 -3.80 -6.04
N ASP A 70 17.31 -3.66 -6.15
CA ASP A 70 18.05 -3.75 -7.41
C ASP A 70 18.08 -5.19 -7.94
N ASP A 71 18.34 -6.17 -7.07
CA ASP A 71 18.32 -7.60 -7.40
C ASP A 71 16.95 -8.02 -7.95
N LYS A 72 15.86 -7.60 -7.29
CA LYS A 72 14.48 -7.84 -7.77
C LYS A 72 14.22 -7.19 -9.12
N LEU A 73 14.79 -6.02 -9.38
CA LEU A 73 14.65 -5.33 -10.67
C LEU A 73 15.43 -6.04 -11.77
N GLU A 74 16.60 -6.59 -11.46
CA GLU A 74 17.39 -7.42 -12.39
C GLU A 74 16.68 -8.73 -12.72
N GLU A 75 16.19 -9.45 -11.71
CA GLU A 75 15.41 -10.67 -11.87
C GLU A 75 14.20 -10.43 -12.79
N ARG A 76 13.41 -9.38 -12.51
CA ARG A 76 12.27 -8.97 -13.34
C ARG A 76 12.65 -8.73 -14.80
N ARG A 77 13.78 -8.07 -15.04
CA ARG A 77 14.27 -7.79 -16.39
C ARG A 77 14.73 -9.06 -17.09
N GLN A 78 15.35 -9.98 -16.36
CA GLN A 78 15.83 -11.24 -16.90
C GLN A 78 14.67 -12.16 -17.27
N ASP A 79 13.68 -12.33 -16.39
CA ASP A 79 12.45 -13.09 -16.65
C ASP A 79 11.73 -12.56 -17.89
N GLN A 80 11.64 -11.23 -18.00
CA GLN A 80 11.02 -10.58 -19.15
C GLN A 80 11.77 -10.88 -20.45
N ARG A 81 13.12 -10.93 -20.43
CA ARG A 81 13.92 -11.29 -21.62
C ARG A 81 13.72 -12.76 -22.00
N GLU A 82 13.72 -13.66 -21.03
CA GLU A 82 13.50 -15.08 -21.25
C GLU A 82 12.11 -15.34 -21.85
N PHE A 83 11.09 -14.66 -21.33
CA PHE A 83 9.75 -14.69 -21.89
C PHE A 83 9.73 -14.27 -23.37
N MET A 84 10.38 -13.15 -23.72
CA MET A 84 10.43 -12.68 -25.12
C MET A 84 11.15 -13.66 -26.04
N GLN A 85 12.23 -14.29 -25.57
CA GLN A 85 12.94 -15.33 -26.34
C GLN A 85 12.06 -16.56 -26.58
N LYS A 86 11.35 -17.03 -25.54
CA LYS A 86 10.38 -18.13 -25.66
C LYS A 86 9.24 -17.80 -26.61
N LEU A 87 8.74 -16.56 -26.56
CA LEU A 87 7.68 -16.08 -27.43
C LEU A 87 8.10 -16.09 -28.90
N ASN A 88 9.29 -15.57 -29.21
CA ASN A 88 9.86 -15.57 -30.58
C ASN A 88 10.11 -16.96 -31.14
N THR A 89 10.53 -17.89 -30.27
CA THR A 89 10.79 -19.28 -30.67
C THR A 89 9.48 -20.02 -30.96
N SER A 90 8.40 -19.66 -30.27
CA SER A 90 7.10 -20.29 -30.45
C SER A 90 6.39 -19.78 -31.71
N LYS A 91 6.19 -20.68 -32.68
CA LYS A 91 5.42 -20.36 -33.90
C LYS A 91 3.93 -20.50 -33.63
N GLY A 92 3.13 -19.54 -34.09
CA GLY A 92 1.67 -19.59 -34.08
C GLY A 92 1.01 -18.59 -33.13
N LYS A 93 -0.33 -18.57 -33.14
CA LYS A 93 -1.11 -17.72 -32.25
C LYS A 93 -1.19 -18.33 -30.86
N LYS A 94 -1.06 -17.49 -29.83
CA LYS A 94 -1.14 -17.87 -28.41
C LYS A 94 -2.39 -17.26 -27.80
N HIS A 95 -3.06 -18.00 -26.93
CA HIS A 95 -4.12 -17.44 -26.11
C HIS A 95 -3.50 -16.54 -25.05
N VAL A 96 -4.04 -15.35 -24.85
CA VAL A 96 -3.45 -14.32 -23.99
C VAL A 96 -4.46 -13.88 -22.94
N HIS A 97 -4.06 -13.92 -21.68
CA HIS A 97 -4.78 -13.32 -20.56
C HIS A 97 -3.98 -12.17 -19.98
N VAL A 98 -4.68 -11.12 -19.55
CA VAL A 98 -4.11 -10.03 -18.77
C VAL A 98 -4.63 -10.16 -17.34
N ARG A 99 -3.73 -10.09 -16.36
CA ARG A 99 -4.07 -10.11 -14.94
C ARG A 99 -3.49 -8.88 -14.27
N ILE A 100 -4.35 -8.05 -13.70
CA ILE A 100 -3.93 -6.88 -12.92
C ILE A 100 -4.30 -7.13 -11.46
N THR A 101 -3.29 -7.11 -10.60
CA THR A 101 -3.45 -7.29 -9.15
C THR A 101 -3.44 -5.92 -8.49
N TYR A 102 -4.59 -5.52 -7.95
CA TYR A 102 -4.76 -4.33 -7.11
C TYR A 102 -4.72 -4.72 -5.64
N VAL A 103 -4.68 -3.72 -4.75
CA VAL A 103 -4.76 -3.97 -3.29
C VAL A 103 -6.11 -4.60 -2.90
N CYS A 104 -7.19 -4.17 -3.54
CA CYS A 104 -8.55 -4.63 -3.27
C CYS A 104 -8.90 -5.98 -3.91
N GLY A 105 -8.15 -6.44 -4.93
CA GLY A 105 -8.51 -7.64 -5.66
C GLY A 105 -7.77 -7.80 -7.00
N ILE A 106 -8.20 -8.78 -7.79
CA ILE A 106 -7.58 -9.14 -9.07
C ILE A 106 -8.59 -8.90 -10.19
N GLU A 107 -8.15 -8.27 -11.28
CA GLU A 107 -8.93 -8.13 -12.52
C GLU A 107 -8.27 -8.95 -13.62
N GLU A 108 -9.01 -9.87 -14.23
CA GLU A 108 -8.55 -10.71 -15.33
C GLU A 108 -9.33 -10.42 -16.62
N GLN A 109 -8.61 -10.29 -17.73
CA GLN A 109 -9.19 -10.06 -19.05
C GLN A 109 -8.65 -11.07 -20.07
N ASP A 110 -9.57 -11.69 -20.83
CA ASP A 110 -9.23 -12.53 -21.97
C ASP A 110 -9.02 -11.67 -23.22
N MET A 111 -7.82 -11.73 -23.80
CA MET A 111 -7.43 -11.01 -25.01
C MET A 111 -7.54 -11.89 -26.27
N GLY A 112 -7.94 -13.14 -26.13
CA GLY A 112 -8.07 -14.12 -27.20
C GLY A 112 -6.72 -14.57 -27.77
N LYS A 113 -6.72 -14.96 -29.04
CA LYS A 113 -5.54 -15.54 -29.71
C LYS A 113 -4.75 -14.48 -30.46
N LEU A 114 -3.58 -14.10 -29.95
CA LEU A 114 -2.68 -13.10 -30.54
C LEU A 114 -1.43 -13.74 -31.16
N THR A 115 -0.84 -13.06 -32.14
CA THR A 115 0.51 -13.39 -32.65
C THR A 115 1.58 -12.85 -31.71
N ALA A 116 2.83 -13.29 -31.88
CA ALA A 116 3.97 -12.71 -31.17
C ALA A 116 4.01 -11.18 -31.34
N ASP A 117 3.87 -10.68 -32.57
CA ASP A 117 3.83 -9.23 -32.86
C ASP A 117 2.71 -8.50 -32.12
N GLY A 118 1.51 -9.09 -32.03
CA GLY A 118 0.39 -8.50 -31.29
C GLY A 118 0.65 -8.45 -29.78
N ILE A 119 1.34 -9.46 -29.24
CA ILE A 119 1.76 -9.48 -27.84
C ILE A 119 2.84 -8.40 -27.61
N TYR A 120 3.81 -8.26 -28.52
CA TYR A 120 4.81 -7.18 -28.46
C TYR A 120 4.18 -5.79 -28.46
N GLU A 121 3.20 -5.54 -29.33
CA GLU A 121 2.50 -4.27 -29.38
C GLU A 121 1.78 -3.98 -28.05
N LEU A 122 1.12 -4.98 -27.49
CA LEU A 122 0.40 -4.86 -26.22
C LEU A 122 1.34 -4.55 -25.04
N MET A 123 2.51 -5.19 -25.00
CA MET A 123 3.54 -4.95 -23.99
C MET A 123 4.22 -3.59 -24.17
N ASN A 124 4.46 -3.14 -25.40
CA ASN A 124 5.01 -1.82 -25.68
C ASN A 124 4.07 -0.69 -25.22
N LYS A 125 2.75 -0.89 -25.35
CA LYS A 125 1.75 0.04 -24.81
C LYS A 125 1.68 0.03 -23.29
N ASN A 126 2.13 -1.05 -22.64
CA ASN A 126 2.04 -1.26 -21.20
C ASN A 126 3.38 -1.75 -20.62
N PRO A 127 4.40 -0.89 -20.53
CA PRO A 127 5.78 -1.30 -20.20
C PRO A 127 5.96 -1.87 -18.79
N LEU A 128 4.97 -1.70 -17.91
CA LEU A 128 5.01 -2.24 -16.54
C LEU A 128 4.54 -3.69 -16.45
N TRP A 129 3.90 -4.22 -17.51
CA TRP A 129 3.39 -5.58 -17.57
C TRP A 129 4.53 -6.58 -17.78
N GLN A 130 4.42 -7.71 -17.10
CA GLN A 130 5.36 -8.81 -17.21
C GLN A 130 4.73 -9.99 -17.91
N GLY A 131 5.44 -10.60 -18.86
CA GLY A 131 4.96 -11.78 -19.56
C GLY A 131 5.41 -13.07 -18.89
N ARG A 132 4.49 -14.03 -18.74
CA ARG A 132 4.82 -15.42 -18.43
C ARG A 132 4.07 -16.38 -19.36
N LEU A 133 4.69 -17.53 -19.62
CA LEU A 133 4.05 -18.64 -20.31
C LEU A 133 3.69 -19.71 -19.29
N ASP A 134 2.45 -20.19 -19.31
CA ASP A 134 2.07 -21.34 -18.50
C ASP A 134 2.49 -22.67 -19.16
N ASN A 135 2.33 -23.76 -18.42
CA ASN A 135 2.66 -25.11 -18.88
C ASN A 135 1.83 -25.59 -20.08
N LYS A 136 0.69 -24.92 -20.36
CA LYS A 136 -0.21 -25.22 -21.49
C LYS A 136 0.11 -24.34 -22.71
N GLY A 137 1.09 -23.44 -22.61
CA GLY A 137 1.47 -22.51 -23.66
C GLY A 137 0.54 -21.29 -23.79
N VAL A 138 -0.27 -20.99 -22.77
CA VAL A 138 -1.06 -19.77 -22.64
C VAL A 138 -0.16 -18.65 -22.09
N VAL A 139 -0.31 -17.46 -22.66
CA VAL A 139 0.43 -16.27 -22.24
C VAL A 139 -0.37 -15.52 -21.19
N TRP A 140 0.29 -15.20 -20.09
CA TRP A 140 -0.23 -14.32 -19.04
C TRP A 140 0.60 -13.05 -19.00
N LEU A 141 -0.07 -11.90 -19.13
CA LEU A 141 0.53 -10.59 -18.93
C LEU A 141 0.08 -10.07 -17.58
N GLU A 142 1.02 -9.94 -16.65
CA GLU A 142 0.72 -9.66 -15.24
C GLU A 142 1.25 -8.29 -14.83
N HIS A 143 0.45 -7.57 -14.03
CA HIS A 143 0.81 -6.27 -13.50
C HIS A 143 0.29 -6.10 -12.09
N THR A 144 1.14 -5.64 -11.18
CA THR A 144 0.74 -5.32 -9.80
C THR A 144 0.68 -3.82 -9.64
N VAL A 145 -0.45 -3.33 -9.15
CA VAL A 145 -0.70 -1.91 -8.88
C VAL A 145 -0.87 -1.75 -7.37
N SER A 146 -0.03 -0.90 -6.76
CA SER A 146 -0.11 -0.54 -5.35
C SER A 146 -1.22 0.49 -5.07
N ASP A 147 -2.36 0.35 -5.72
CA ASP A 147 -3.53 1.22 -5.62
C ASP A 147 -4.82 0.38 -5.67
N LEU A 148 -5.95 1.00 -5.38
CA LEU A 148 -7.28 0.41 -5.57
C LEU A 148 -7.66 0.42 -7.04
N SER A 149 -8.42 -0.59 -7.48
CA SER A 149 -8.93 -0.62 -8.84
C SER A 149 -9.96 0.50 -9.07
N PRO A 150 -10.12 1.00 -10.31
CA PRO A 150 -11.11 2.03 -10.61
C PRO A 150 -12.53 1.65 -10.18
N THR A 151 -12.86 0.36 -10.26
CA THR A 151 -14.14 -0.19 -9.80
C THR A 151 -14.24 -0.09 -8.28
N CYS A 152 -13.20 -0.52 -7.55
CA CYS A 152 -13.18 -0.41 -6.09
C CYS A 152 -13.39 1.03 -5.62
N LYS A 153 -12.68 2.00 -6.22
CA LYS A 153 -12.84 3.43 -5.86
C LYS A 153 -14.26 3.96 -6.07
N ARG A 154 -15.00 3.43 -7.05
CA ARG A 154 -16.37 3.86 -7.38
C ARG A 154 -17.45 3.21 -6.52
N GLN A 155 -17.32 1.92 -6.21
CA GLN A 155 -18.40 1.16 -5.57
C GLN A 155 -18.01 0.28 -4.38
N ALA A 156 -16.75 0.24 -3.92
CA ALA A 156 -16.40 -0.57 -2.73
C ALA A 156 -16.83 0.02 -1.37
N TYR A 157 -17.34 -0.84 -0.49
CA TYR A 157 -17.67 -0.52 0.91
C TYR A 157 -17.04 -1.56 1.84
N MET A 158 -16.53 -1.14 3.00
CA MET A 158 -16.12 -2.06 4.06
C MET A 158 -17.23 -2.17 5.12
N SER A 159 -17.59 -3.40 5.48
CA SER A 159 -18.59 -3.70 6.50
C SER A 159 -18.33 -5.04 7.18
N ILE A 160 -19.20 -5.43 8.10
CA ILE A 160 -19.19 -6.73 8.76
C ILE A 160 -20.10 -7.68 7.97
N ASP A 161 -19.60 -8.85 7.60
CA ASP A 161 -20.43 -9.89 6.98
C ASP A 161 -21.31 -10.63 8.02
N SER A 162 -22.18 -11.50 7.54
CA SER A 162 -23.06 -12.33 8.40
C SER A 162 -22.33 -13.25 9.38
N LYS A 163 -21.01 -13.42 9.25
CA LYS A 163 -20.16 -14.25 10.11
C LYS A 163 -19.29 -13.40 11.06
N GLY A 164 -19.46 -12.08 11.09
CA GLY A 164 -18.68 -11.19 11.92
C GLY A 164 -17.32 -10.83 11.33
N ASN A 165 -17.08 -11.02 10.03
CA ASN A 165 -15.81 -10.67 9.39
C ASN A 165 -15.84 -9.28 8.80
N LEU A 166 -14.76 -8.52 9.03
CA LEU A 166 -14.49 -7.31 8.24
C LEU A 166 -14.27 -7.70 6.79
N THR A 167 -15.10 -7.16 5.90
CA THR A 167 -15.18 -7.55 4.50
C THR A 167 -15.34 -6.32 3.61
N LEU A 168 -14.64 -6.32 2.47
CA LEU A 168 -14.81 -5.37 1.38
C LEU A 168 -15.85 -5.92 0.40
N PHE A 169 -16.91 -5.16 0.19
CA PHE A 169 -18.03 -5.47 -0.71
C PHE A 169 -18.00 -4.62 -1.96
N ASP A 170 -18.53 -5.18 -3.05
CA ASP A 170 -18.77 -4.51 -4.32
C ASP A 170 -20.17 -3.91 -4.33
N GLY A 171 -20.28 -2.66 -3.86
CA GLY A 171 -21.54 -2.00 -3.56
C GLY A 171 -21.88 -2.03 -2.07
N PRO A 172 -23.09 -1.57 -1.70
CA PRO A 172 -23.57 -1.61 -0.32
C PRO A 172 -23.54 -3.04 0.24
N PRO A 173 -23.31 -3.22 1.55
CA PRO A 173 -23.16 -4.55 2.15
C PRO A 173 -24.43 -5.42 2.04
N GLU A 174 -25.61 -4.83 1.89
CA GLU A 174 -26.88 -5.53 1.68
C GLU A 174 -26.90 -6.40 0.41
N GLU A 175 -26.05 -6.11 -0.58
CA GLU A 175 -25.97 -6.91 -1.81
C GLU A 175 -25.09 -8.18 -1.65
N GLU A 176 -24.37 -8.31 -0.54
CA GLU A 176 -23.47 -9.43 -0.20
C GLU A 176 -22.45 -9.81 -1.31
N LYS A 177 -22.10 -8.86 -2.19
CA LYS A 177 -21.09 -9.07 -3.23
C LYS A 177 -19.69 -8.93 -2.65
N VAL A 178 -19.18 -10.01 -2.07
CA VAL A 178 -17.85 -10.01 -1.42
C VAL A 178 -16.73 -9.85 -2.46
N MET A 179 -15.93 -8.80 -2.32
CA MET A 179 -14.66 -8.64 -3.04
C MET A 179 -13.53 -9.32 -2.28
N ARG A 180 -13.43 -9.06 -0.97
CA ARG A 180 -12.35 -9.57 -0.11
C ARG A 180 -12.75 -9.59 1.35
N THR A 181 -12.57 -10.74 2.00
CA THR A 181 -12.69 -10.88 3.45
C THR A 181 -11.31 -10.71 4.11
N PHE A 182 -11.24 -9.99 5.22
CA PHE A 182 -9.99 -9.71 5.94
C PHE A 182 -9.84 -10.62 7.17
N PHE A 183 -10.54 -10.31 8.25
CA PHE A 183 -10.45 -11.01 9.53
C PHE A 183 -11.77 -10.95 10.29
N GLN A 184 -11.96 -11.89 11.22
CA GLN A 184 -13.12 -11.88 12.11
C GLN A 184 -12.94 -10.84 13.21
N LEU A 185 -13.97 -10.06 13.49
CA LEU A 185 -13.97 -9.05 14.55
C LEU A 185 -14.45 -9.65 15.88
N ASP A 186 -13.81 -9.27 16.98
CA ASP A 186 -14.39 -9.41 18.30
C ASP A 186 -15.40 -8.28 18.56
N VAL A 187 -16.64 -8.53 18.16
CA VAL A 187 -17.74 -7.55 18.25
C VAL A 187 -17.94 -7.05 19.68
N GLY A 188 -17.78 -7.90 20.70
CA GLY A 188 -17.95 -7.47 22.09
C GLY A 188 -16.90 -6.44 22.51
N SER A 189 -15.63 -6.72 22.23
CA SER A 189 -14.52 -5.79 22.50
C SER A 189 -14.69 -4.49 21.71
N MET A 190 -15.05 -4.59 20.43
CA MET A 190 -15.26 -3.47 19.53
C MET A 190 -16.42 -2.57 20.00
N GLU A 191 -17.56 -3.14 20.35
CA GLU A 191 -18.75 -2.41 20.82
C GLU A 191 -18.52 -1.65 22.12
N SER A 192 -17.67 -2.20 22.99
CA SER A 192 -17.29 -1.57 24.26
C SER A 192 -16.28 -0.43 24.11
N SER A 193 -15.44 -0.48 23.08
CA SER A 193 -14.29 0.42 22.89
C SER A 193 -14.57 1.56 21.92
N LEU A 194 -15.42 1.33 20.90
CA LEU A 194 -15.70 2.31 19.86
C LEU A 194 -16.99 3.10 20.12
N PRO A 195 -17.05 4.37 19.69
CA PRO A 195 -18.30 5.12 19.71
C PRO A 195 -19.39 4.45 18.87
N LYS A 196 -20.65 4.51 19.33
CA LYS A 196 -21.81 3.95 18.62
C LYS A 196 -21.93 4.40 17.16
N ASP A 197 -21.58 5.65 16.87
CA ASP A 197 -21.62 6.19 15.51
C ASP A 197 -20.61 5.51 14.56
N VAL A 198 -19.46 5.07 15.09
CA VAL A 198 -18.42 4.38 14.30
C VAL A 198 -18.87 2.95 13.99
N ILE A 199 -19.44 2.26 14.98
CA ILE A 199 -19.99 0.91 14.81
C ILE A 199 -21.11 0.95 13.77
N LYS A 200 -22.04 1.90 13.91
CA LYS A 200 -23.14 2.09 12.97
C LYS A 200 -22.65 2.36 11.54
N GLN A 201 -21.60 3.18 11.37
CA GLN A 201 -21.00 3.41 10.05
C GLN A 201 -20.40 2.13 9.45
N LEU A 202 -19.79 1.28 10.27
CA LEU A 202 -19.28 -0.01 9.81
C LEU A 202 -20.42 -0.93 9.38
N GLU A 203 -21.50 -1.02 10.15
CA GLU A 203 -22.69 -1.82 9.81
C GLU A 203 -23.39 -1.32 8.54
N GLU A 204 -23.59 0.00 8.39
CA GLU A 204 -24.17 0.62 7.19
C GLU A 204 -23.23 0.50 5.96
N GLY A 205 -21.94 0.26 6.20
CA GLY A 205 -20.90 0.18 5.20
C GLY A 205 -20.14 1.49 5.03
N ILE A 206 -18.83 1.43 5.25
CA ILE A 206 -17.92 2.57 5.06
C ILE A 206 -17.47 2.61 3.60
N ARG A 207 -17.86 3.66 2.88
CA ARG A 207 -17.42 3.92 1.49
C ARG A 207 -15.89 4.03 1.43
N ILE A 208 -15.27 3.32 0.49
CA ILE A 208 -13.82 3.41 0.22
C ILE A 208 -13.56 4.04 -1.15
N GLN A 209 -12.94 5.21 -1.18
CA GLN A 209 -12.67 5.98 -2.41
C GLN A 209 -11.19 6.01 -2.77
N ASP A 210 -10.30 5.87 -1.78
CA ASP A 210 -8.87 5.91 -1.95
C ASP A 210 -8.12 5.00 -0.96
N MET A 211 -6.80 4.95 -1.14
CA MET A 211 -5.91 4.11 -0.35
C MET A 211 -5.80 4.57 1.12
N GLU A 212 -6.01 5.86 1.39
CA GLU A 212 -5.92 6.41 2.74
C GLU A 212 -7.14 5.96 3.56
N GLU A 213 -8.34 6.05 2.99
CA GLU A 213 -9.58 5.53 3.59
C GLU A 213 -9.49 4.01 3.79
N TYR A 214 -9.03 3.27 2.77
CA TYR A 214 -8.84 1.81 2.84
C TYR A 214 -7.95 1.42 4.04
N ASN A 215 -6.78 2.04 4.15
CA ASN A 215 -5.83 1.74 5.22
C ASN A 215 -6.32 2.24 6.59
N SER A 216 -7.00 3.39 6.64
CA SER A 216 -7.56 3.93 7.88
C SER A 216 -8.59 2.98 8.48
N VAL A 217 -9.52 2.47 7.67
CA VAL A 217 -10.54 1.53 8.13
C VAL A 217 -9.88 0.22 8.59
N LEU A 218 -9.01 -0.35 7.76
CA LEU A 218 -8.33 -1.60 8.08
C LEU A 218 -7.54 -1.50 9.39
N SER A 219 -6.80 -0.41 9.60
CA SER A 219 -6.03 -0.14 10.81
C SER A 219 -6.92 0.10 12.04
N THR A 220 -8.03 0.83 11.88
CA THR A 220 -8.96 1.10 12.99
C THR A 220 -9.57 -0.19 13.54
N PHE A 221 -9.89 -1.14 12.67
CA PHE A 221 -10.56 -2.37 13.06
C PHE A 221 -9.61 -3.55 13.32
N SER A 222 -8.33 -3.46 12.93
CA SER A 222 -7.35 -4.52 13.18
C SER A 222 -7.07 -4.75 14.67
N ASP A 223 -7.22 -3.72 15.51
CA ASP A 223 -7.07 -3.84 16.96
C ASP A 223 -8.14 -4.75 17.59
N TYR A 224 -9.24 -5.02 16.86
CA TYR A 224 -10.33 -5.90 17.28
C TYR A 224 -10.38 -7.20 16.47
N ALA A 225 -9.34 -7.51 15.70
CA ALA A 225 -9.24 -8.80 15.04
C ALA A 225 -9.16 -9.91 16.10
N ARG A 226 -10.00 -10.94 15.97
CA ARG A 226 -9.86 -12.14 16.81
C ARG A 226 -8.53 -12.80 16.48
N ASP A 227 -7.73 -13.06 17.50
CA ASP A 227 -6.53 -13.86 17.37
C ASP A 227 -6.93 -15.23 16.80
N MET A 228 -6.39 -15.59 15.64
CA MET A 228 -6.52 -16.93 15.06
C MET A 228 -5.77 -18.00 15.89
N ALA A 229 -5.45 -17.73 17.16
CA ALA A 229 -4.64 -18.57 18.03
C ALA A 229 -5.47 -19.52 18.93
N GLU A 230 -6.80 -19.40 18.98
CA GLU A 230 -7.63 -20.23 19.87
C GLU A 230 -7.83 -21.68 19.38
N ASN A 231 -7.46 -22.00 18.13
CA ASN A 231 -7.61 -23.35 17.56
C ASN A 231 -6.36 -24.25 17.64
N VAL A 232 -5.29 -23.83 18.33
CA VAL A 232 -4.04 -24.62 18.45
C VAL A 232 -3.79 -25.17 19.86
N MET A 233 -4.58 -24.75 20.87
CA MET A 233 -4.42 -25.21 22.26
C MET A 233 -5.52 -26.19 22.74
N ASN A 234 -5.89 -27.15 21.89
CA ASN A 234 -6.48 -28.38 22.40
C ASN A 234 -5.41 -29.48 22.35
N PRO A 235 -4.66 -29.75 23.43
CA PRO A 235 -3.95 -31.00 23.54
C PRO A 235 -5.00 -32.12 23.62
N THR A 236 -5.07 -32.95 22.58
CA THR A 236 -5.80 -34.21 22.55
C THR A 236 -5.43 -35.06 23.79
N PRO A 237 -6.38 -35.86 24.32
CA PRO A 237 -6.40 -36.36 25.70
C PRO A 237 -5.30 -37.36 26.05
#